data_AF-A0A917ZQV2-F1
#
_entry.id   AF-A0A917ZQV2-F1
#
_cell.length_a   1.000
_cell.length_b   1.000
_cell.length_c   1.000
_cell.angle_alpha   90.00
_cell.angle_beta   90.00
_cell.angle_gamma   90.00
#
_symmetry.space_group_name_H-M   'P 1'
#
loop_
_entity.id
_entity.type
_entity.pdbx_description
1 polymer ?
#
loop_
_entity_poly.entity_id
_entity_poly.type
_entity_poly.pdbx_seq_one_letter_code
_entity_poly.pdbx_strand_id
1 'polypeptide(L)' 'MRLAIIVAQAQNTARIKGIGIDNKLPWYLPGDLRYFEEAAMGKSVLSKERK' A
#
# COMPACT_ATOMS: atom_id res chain seq x y z
N MET A 1 1.23 7.12 22.46
CA MET A 1 0.67 6.66 21.16
C MET A 1 1.80 6.54 20.16
N ARG A 2 1.77 5.54 19.25
CA ARG A 2 2.81 5.32 18.24
C ARG A 2 2.18 5.29 16.84
N LEU A 3 2.70 6.08 15.92
CA LEU A 3 2.27 6.16 14.53
C LEU A 3 3.21 5.31 13.65
N ALA A 4 2.66 4.63 12.65
CA ALA A 4 3.41 3.84 11.69
C ALA A 4 2.80 4.01 10.29
N ILE A 5 3.64 3.86 9.27
CA ILE A 5 3.25 3.92 7.85
C ILE A 5 3.67 2.60 7.20
N ILE A 6 2.77 1.99 6.43
CA ILE A 6 3.00 0.79 5.64
C ILE A 6 2.66 1.13 4.20
N VAL A 7 3.59 0.90 3.27
CA VAL A 7 3.47 1.27 1.84
C VAL A 7 4.11 0.20 0.96
N ALA A 8 3.44 -0.18 -0.13
CA ALA A 8 4.04 -0.90 -1.25
C ALA A 8 4.44 0.11 -2.34
N GLN A 9 5.69 0.06 -2.82
CA GLN A 9 6.24 1.01 -3.79
C GLN A 9 6.96 0.28 -4.92
N ALA A 10 6.74 0.70 -6.17
CA ALA A 10 7.47 0.18 -7.31
C ALA A 10 8.97 0.51 -7.23
N GLN A 11 9.83 -0.49 -7.41
CA GLN A 11 11.27 -0.30 -7.56
C GLN A 11 11.61 -0.07 -9.04
N ASN A 12 11.86 1.19 -9.42
CA ASN A 12 12.62 1.65 -10.59
C ASN A 12 12.27 1.17 -12.03
N THR A 13 11.36 0.23 -12.28
CA THR A 13 11.11 -0.30 -13.64
C THR A 13 9.85 0.27 -14.31
N ALA A 14 8.88 0.75 -13.55
CA ALA A 14 7.83 1.58 -14.12
C ALA A 14 8.40 2.98 -14.34
N ARG A 15 8.14 3.61 -15.49
CA ARG A 15 8.37 5.07 -15.71
C ARG A 15 7.64 5.98 -14.70
N ILE A 16 7.00 5.39 -13.70
CA ILE A 16 6.17 5.98 -12.66
C ILE A 16 6.78 5.57 -11.31
N LYS A 17 7.47 6.50 -10.64
CA LYS A 17 7.78 6.38 -9.21
C LYS A 17 6.47 6.62 -8.43
N GLY A 18 5.74 5.55 -8.12
CA GLY A 18 4.43 5.68 -7.49
C GLY A 18 3.97 4.44 -6.75
N ILE A 19 2.96 4.63 -5.90
CA ILE A 19 2.28 3.60 -5.12
C ILE A 19 0.94 3.17 -5.78
N GLY A 20 0.62 3.73 -6.95
CA GLY A 20 -0.66 3.55 -7.62
C GLY A 20 -0.74 4.32 -8.95
N ILE A 21 -1.60 3.88 -9.86
CA ILE A 21 -2.04 4.58 -11.08
C ILE A 21 -3.57 4.52 -11.10
N ASP A 22 -4.25 5.65 -11.28
CA ASP A 22 -5.72 5.74 -11.34
C ASP A 22 -6.44 5.02 -10.18
N ASN A 23 -5.99 5.27 -8.95
CA ASN A 23 -6.48 4.63 -7.71
C ASN A 23 -6.37 3.09 -7.69
N LYS A 24 -5.53 2.51 -8.54
CA LYS A 24 -5.27 1.07 -8.60
C LYS A 24 -3.79 0.80 -8.37
N LEU A 25 -3.50 -0.33 -7.75
CA LEU A 25 -2.14 -0.86 -7.73
C LEU A 25 -1.81 -1.32 -9.16
N PRO A 26 -0.68 -0.89 -9.74
CA PRO A 26 -0.30 -1.28 -11.10
C PRO A 26 0.31 -2.68 -11.16
N TRP A 27 0.30 -3.42 -10.04
CA TRP A 27 0.74 -4.80 -9.90
C TRP A 27 -0.27 -5.63 -9.10
N TYR A 28 -0.22 -6.94 -9.28
CA TYR A 28 -0.95 -7.89 -8.44
C TYR A 28 0.07 -8.77 -7.70
N LEU A 29 0.22 -8.53 -6.40
CA LEU A 29 1.12 -9.24 -5.50
C LEU A 29 0.33 -9.74 -4.29
N PRO A 30 -0.20 -10.98 -4.31
CA PRO A 30 -0.98 -11.53 -3.19
C PRO A 30 -0.22 -11.54 -1.87
N GLY A 31 1.10 -11.69 -1.92
CA GLY A 31 1.97 -11.64 -0.75
C GLY A 31 1.96 -10.29 -0.04
N ASP A 32 1.91 -9.17 -0.79
CA ASP A 32 1.85 -7.82 -0.24
C ASP A 32 0.53 -7.58 0.50
N LEU A 33 -0.59 -8.10 -0.04
CA LEU A 33 -1.90 -8.00 0.60
C LEU A 33 -1.94 -8.78 1.91
N ARG A 34 -1.42 -10.02 1.93
CA ARG A 34 -1.33 -10.82 3.15
C ARG A 34 -0.44 -10.14 4.20
N TYR A 35 0.71 -9.61 3.78
CA TYR A 35 1.60 -8.90 4.68
C TYR A 35 0.93 -7.64 5.26
N PHE A 36 0.21 -6.88 4.44
CA PHE A 36 -0.55 -5.72 4.91
C PHE A 36 -1.61 -6.11 5.93
N GLU A 37 -2.37 -7.17 5.67
CA GLU A 37 -3.39 -7.70 6.58
C GLU A 37 -2.77 -8.10 7.93
N GLU A 38 -1.72 -8.94 7.92
CA GLU A 38 -1.00 -9.35 9.13
C GLU A 38 -0.44 -8.16 9.91
N ALA A 39 0.12 -7.16 9.21
CA ALA A 39 0.72 -5.99 9.83
C ALA A 39 -0.32 -5.00 10.39
N ALA A 40 -1.52 -4.94 9.83
CA ALA A 40 -2.58 -4.01 10.19
C ALA A 40 -3.63 -4.60 11.14
N MET A 41 -3.74 -5.93 11.22
CA MET A 41 -4.73 -6.62 12.06
C MET A 41 -4.66 -6.16 13.53
N GLY A 42 -5.82 -5.87 14.11
CA GLY A 42 -5.95 -5.38 15.49
C GLY A 42 -5.51 -3.93 15.71
N LYS A 43 -5.13 -3.18 14.65
CA LYS A 43 -4.75 -1.77 14.73
C LYS A 43 -5.77 -0.89 14.00
N SER A 44 -5.93 0.35 14.47
CA SER A 44 -6.72 1.35 13.75
C SER A 44 -6.00 1.78 12.48
N VAL A 45 -6.62 1.59 11.33
CA VAL A 45 -6.09 1.98 10.02
C VAL A 45 -6.78 3.26 9.53
N LEU A 46 -6.00 4.20 9.03
CA LEU A 46 -6.49 5.40 8.35
C LEU A 46 -6.05 5.34 6.88
N SER A 47 -7.00 5.39 5.96
CA SER A 47 -6.76 5.55 4.53
C SER A 47 -7.67 6.64 3.98
N LYS A 48 -7.18 7.42 3.02
CA LYS A 48 -7.94 8.52 2.42
C LYS A 48 -8.47 8.09 1.06
N GLU A 49 -9.78 8.18 0.88
CA GLU A 49 -10.41 8.04 -0.43
C GLU A 49 -9.99 9.21 -1.35
N ARG A 50 -9.61 8.88 -2.58
CA ARG A 50 -9.26 9.85 -3.63
C ARG A 50 -10.48 9.95 -4.57
N LYS A 51 -11.11 11.13 -4.61
CA LYS A 51 -12.11 11.48 -5.63
C LYS A 51 -11.49 11.55 -7.02
#